data_AF-A0A931JVI0-F1
#
_entry.id   AF-A0A931JVI0-F1
#
_cell.length_a   1.000
_cell.length_b   1.000
_cell.length_c   1.000
_cell.angle_alpha   90.00
_cell.angle_beta   90.00
_cell.angle_gamma   90.00
#
_symmetry.space_group_name_H-M   'P 1'
#
loop_
_entity.id
_entity.type
_entity.pdbx_description
1 polymer ?
#
loop_
_entity_poly.entity_id
_entity_poly.type
_entity_poly.pdbx_seq_one_letter_code
_entity_poly.pdbx_strand_id
1 'polypeptide(L)'
;MSEMLFEDAGAVQHSADARLIDAYIEIGRTLDDLPYTQDFESLLELVAGGGFGPVAQAGQVGRNIESPREGATRRRETFHRLQNLRKAGKLPKLGRAESAPSVVEPEEERFLIELVVGAVGTLGQRDQLLYDEKFDQIVAAFNGQTGRSLTPHTLWRLVAKLAK
;
A
#
# COMPACT_ATOMS: atom_id res chain seq x y z
N MET A 1 -20.79 -24.00 -34.87
CA MET A 1 -19.48 -23.35 -34.67
C MET A 1 -19.68 -22.32 -33.58
N SER A 2 -19.26 -22.66 -32.36
CA SER A 2 -19.34 -21.79 -31.19
C SER A 2 -18.15 -20.84 -31.21
N GLU A 3 -18.43 -19.56 -31.44
CA GLU A 3 -17.52 -18.45 -31.16
C GLU A 3 -18.36 -17.38 -30.46
N MET A 4 -18.42 -17.46 -29.13
CA MET A 4 -18.96 -16.39 -28.30
C MET A 4 -18.23 -16.38 -26.96
N LEU A 5 -17.86 -15.15 -26.55
CA LEU A 5 -17.60 -14.69 -25.19
C LEU A 5 -16.20 -14.89 -24.58
N PHE A 6 -15.22 -14.10 -25.03
CA PHE A 6 -14.09 -13.66 -24.18
C PHE A 6 -13.59 -12.26 -24.63
N GLU A 7 -14.40 -11.20 -24.47
CA GLU A 7 -13.94 -9.82 -24.77
C GLU A 7 -14.16 -8.78 -23.66
N ASP A 8 -14.68 -9.15 -22.47
CA ASP A 8 -15.13 -8.13 -21.50
C ASP A 8 -14.24 -7.95 -20.25
N ALA A 9 -13.10 -8.65 -20.15
CA ALA A 9 -12.19 -8.48 -19.00
C ALA A 9 -11.40 -7.15 -19.04
N GLY A 10 -11.07 -6.67 -20.24
CA GLY A 10 -10.24 -5.46 -20.42
C GLY A 10 -10.99 -4.14 -20.15
N ALA A 11 -12.27 -4.06 -20.55
CA ALA A 11 -13.09 -2.86 -20.36
C ALA A 11 -13.42 -2.62 -18.88
N VAL A 12 -13.74 -3.69 -18.15
CA VAL A 12 -14.00 -3.62 -16.70
C VAL A 12 -12.75 -3.16 -15.96
N GLN A 13 -11.57 -3.69 -16.30
CA GLN A 13 -10.31 -3.34 -15.65
C GLN A 13 -9.88 -1.88 -15.91
N HIS A 14 -10.20 -1.33 -17.09
CA HIS A 14 -9.97 0.10 -17.40
C HIS A 14 -10.90 1.04 -16.62
N SER A 15 -12.18 0.69 -16.44
CA SER A 15 -13.10 1.48 -15.61
C SER A 15 -12.65 1.54 -14.14
N ALA A 16 -12.07 0.43 -13.71
CA ALA A 16 -11.53 0.19 -12.39
C ALA A 16 -10.26 1.03 -12.10
N ASP A 17 -9.31 1.04 -13.04
CA ASP A 17 -8.11 1.89 -12.98
C ASP A 17 -8.46 3.36 -12.98
N ALA A 18 -9.42 3.79 -13.82
CA ALA A 18 -9.86 5.17 -13.89
C ALA A 18 -10.40 5.65 -12.54
N ARG A 19 -11.31 4.89 -11.91
CA ARG A 19 -11.82 5.21 -10.56
C ARG A 19 -10.72 5.29 -9.51
N LEU A 20 -9.75 4.38 -9.55
CA LEU A 20 -8.61 4.37 -8.63
C LEU A 20 -7.71 5.60 -8.84
N ILE A 21 -7.49 6.01 -10.09
CA ILE A 21 -6.72 7.20 -10.43
C ILE A 21 -7.46 8.46 -9.97
N ASP A 22 -8.76 8.56 -10.23
CA ASP A 22 -9.58 9.71 -9.85
C ASP A 22 -9.60 9.89 -8.32
N ALA A 23 -9.82 8.81 -7.57
CA ALA A 23 -9.76 8.83 -6.11
C ALA A 23 -8.37 9.23 -5.59
N TYR A 24 -7.30 8.72 -6.21
CA TYR A 24 -5.93 9.12 -5.86
C TYR A 24 -5.68 10.61 -6.13
N ILE A 25 -6.18 11.14 -7.25
CA ILE A 25 -6.08 12.57 -7.59
C ILE A 25 -6.82 13.42 -6.55
N GLU A 26 -8.03 13.01 -6.16
CA GLU A 26 -8.84 13.71 -5.17
C GLU A 26 -8.15 13.77 -3.80
N ILE A 27 -7.50 12.67 -3.37
CA ILE A 27 -6.71 12.63 -2.13
C ILE A 27 -5.54 13.62 -2.19
N GLY A 28 -4.91 13.81 -3.35
CA GLY A 28 -3.86 14.82 -3.52
C GLY A 28 -2.53 14.52 -2.81
N ARG A 29 -2.39 13.35 -2.17
CA ARG A 29 -1.18 12.92 -1.45
C ARG A 29 -0.20 12.18 -2.34
N THR A 30 1.07 12.20 -1.94
CA THR A 30 2.08 11.39 -2.63
C THR A 30 1.86 9.89 -2.38
N LEU A 31 2.11 9.05 -3.38
CA LEU A 31 1.98 7.60 -3.25
C LEU A 31 2.78 7.02 -2.06
N ASP A 32 3.96 7.54 -1.78
CA ASP A 32 4.81 7.06 -0.68
C ASP A 32 4.28 7.46 0.72
N ASP A 33 3.42 8.48 0.78
CA ASP A 33 2.75 9.00 2.00
C ASP A 33 1.35 8.41 2.22
N LEU A 34 0.90 7.54 1.31
CA LEU A 34 -0.44 6.99 1.33
C LEU A 34 -0.62 5.84 2.34
N PRO A 35 0.32 4.88 2.49
CA PRO A 35 0.10 3.72 3.36
C PRO A 35 -0.17 4.10 4.82
N TYR A 36 -1.03 3.32 5.48
CA TYR A 36 -1.44 3.51 6.88
C TYR A 36 -2.12 4.86 7.18
N THR A 37 -2.73 5.50 6.17
CA THR A 37 -3.52 6.73 6.35
C THR A 37 -5.01 6.46 6.15
N GLN A 38 -5.86 7.30 6.75
CA GLN A 38 -7.31 7.25 6.55
C GLN A 38 -7.70 7.49 5.08
N ASP A 39 -6.93 8.30 4.35
CA ASP A 39 -7.15 8.54 2.93
C ASP A 39 -6.95 7.26 2.11
N PHE A 40 -5.97 6.43 2.47
CA PHE A 40 -5.79 5.13 1.83
C PHE A 40 -6.93 4.16 2.14
N GLU A 41 -7.39 4.13 3.39
CA GLU A 41 -8.56 3.32 3.77
C GLU A 41 -9.83 3.76 3.01
N SER A 42 -10.03 5.08 2.86
CA SER A 42 -11.15 5.64 2.08
C SER A 42 -11.06 5.25 0.60
N LEU A 43 -9.84 5.24 0.03
CA LEU A 43 -9.60 4.75 -1.33
C LEU A 43 -9.94 3.27 -1.47
N LEU A 44 -9.61 2.44 -0.47
CA LEU A 44 -9.95 1.01 -0.48
C LEU A 44 -11.45 0.79 -0.42
N GLU A 45 -12.19 1.56 0.37
CA GLU A 45 -13.65 1.49 0.43
C GLU A 45 -14.30 1.85 -0.91
N LEU A 46 -13.82 2.92 -1.56
CA LEU A 46 -14.30 3.36 -2.87
C LEU A 46 -14.07 2.30 -3.96
N VAL A 47 -12.93 1.62 -3.87
CA VAL A 47 -12.54 0.53 -4.77
C VAL A 47 -13.33 -0.75 -4.47
N ALA A 48 -13.54 -1.11 -3.20
CA ALA A 48 -14.31 -2.27 -2.77
C ALA A 48 -15.80 -2.15 -3.14
N GLY A 49 -16.37 -0.95 -3.08
CA GLY A 49 -17.74 -0.67 -3.56
C GLY A 49 -17.91 -0.81 -5.09
N GLY A 50 -16.81 -0.87 -5.84
CA GLY A 50 -16.78 -0.96 -7.30
C GLY A 50 -16.33 -2.31 -7.90
N GLY A 51 -16.23 -3.39 -7.09
CA GLY A 51 -15.94 -4.74 -7.58
C GLY A 51 -14.47 -5.17 -7.54
N PHE A 52 -13.69 -4.66 -6.58
CA PHE A 52 -12.27 -5.02 -6.39
C PHE A 52 -11.98 -5.92 -5.19
N GLY A 53 -12.98 -6.68 -4.74
CA GLY A 53 -12.68 -7.78 -3.83
C GLY A 53 -11.71 -8.76 -4.50
N PRO A 54 -10.83 -9.44 -3.74
CA PRO A 54 -10.25 -10.69 -4.23
C PRO A 54 -11.41 -11.54 -4.75
N VAL A 55 -11.20 -12.27 -5.85
CA VAL A 55 -12.22 -13.13 -6.46
C VAL A 55 -12.74 -14.09 -5.39
N ALA A 56 -13.77 -13.67 -4.67
CA ALA A 56 -14.39 -14.44 -3.64
C ALA A 56 -15.05 -15.58 -4.38
N GLN A 57 -14.61 -16.81 -4.10
CA GLN A 57 -15.34 -17.99 -4.51
C GLN A 57 -16.79 -17.78 -4.11
N ALA A 58 -17.67 -17.81 -5.11
CA ALA A 58 -19.09 -17.54 -4.96
C ALA A 58 -19.67 -18.43 -3.86
N GLY A 59 -20.07 -17.84 -2.72
CA GLY A 59 -20.63 -18.65 -1.64
C GLY A 59 -20.99 -18.02 -0.30
N GLN A 60 -20.79 -16.72 -0.04
CA GLN A 60 -21.10 -16.19 1.31
C GLN A 60 -21.66 -14.77 1.31
N VAL A 61 -22.99 -14.68 1.39
CA VAL A 61 -23.74 -13.46 1.72
C VAL A 61 -24.05 -13.50 3.21
N GLY A 62 -23.25 -12.81 4.01
CA GLY A 62 -23.50 -12.68 5.44
C GLY A 62 -22.42 -11.85 6.10
N ARG A 63 -22.71 -10.56 6.38
CA ARG A 63 -21.94 -9.61 7.21
C ARG A 63 -20.43 -9.93 7.24
N ASN A 64 -19.70 -9.46 6.22
CA ASN A 64 -18.25 -9.64 6.09
C ASN A 64 -17.52 -9.04 7.32
N ILE A 65 -17.22 -9.88 8.31
CA ILE A 65 -16.08 -9.65 9.17
C ILE A 65 -14.89 -10.10 8.32
N GLU A 66 -14.34 -9.18 7.53
CA GLU A 66 -13.14 -9.46 6.75
C GLU A 66 -12.04 -9.92 7.71
N SER A 67 -11.41 -11.06 7.41
CA SER A 67 -10.31 -11.51 8.25
C SER A 67 -9.17 -10.50 8.18
N PRO A 68 -8.42 -10.23 9.28
CA PRO A 68 -7.32 -9.27 9.25
C PRO A 68 -6.30 -9.50 8.11
N ARG A 69 -6.06 -10.78 7.76
CA ARG A 69 -5.21 -11.20 6.64
C ARG A 69 -5.76 -10.84 5.26
N GLU A 70 -7.08 -10.89 5.08
CA GLU A 70 -7.73 -10.52 3.82
C GLU A 70 -7.65 -9.01 3.59
N GLY A 71 -7.88 -8.23 4.65
CA GLY A 71 -7.71 -6.78 4.62
C GLY A 71 -6.26 -6.37 4.30
N ALA A 72 -5.27 -7.02 4.92
CA ALA A 72 -3.85 -6.79 4.62
C ALA A 72 -3.50 -7.09 3.16
N THR A 73 -3.98 -8.23 2.63
CA THR A 73 -3.78 -8.61 1.23
C THR A 73 -4.36 -7.56 0.28
N ARG A 74 -5.61 -7.13 0.50
CA ARG A 74 -6.28 -6.11 -0.34
C ARG A 74 -5.55 -4.77 -0.34
N ARG A 75 -5.10 -4.32 0.84
CA ARG A 75 -4.28 -3.11 0.99
C ARG A 75 -3.02 -3.18 0.14
N ARG A 76 -2.29 -4.29 0.24
CA ARG A 76 -1.06 -4.51 -0.52
C ARG A 76 -1.30 -4.57 -2.03
N GLU A 77 -2.34 -5.28 -2.48
CA GLU A 77 -2.72 -5.36 -3.89
C GLU A 77 -3.08 -4.00 -4.48
N THR A 78 -3.86 -3.21 -3.75
CA THR A 78 -4.27 -1.87 -4.18
C THR A 78 -3.08 -0.93 -4.28
N PHE A 79 -2.17 -0.99 -3.29
CA PHE A 79 -0.93 -0.22 -3.33
C PHE A 79 -0.02 -0.62 -4.50
N HIS A 80 0.21 -1.92 -4.70
CA HIS A 80 0.96 -2.44 -5.84
C HIS A 80 0.35 -2.00 -7.17
N ARG A 81 -0.99 -1.96 -7.28
CA ARG A 81 -1.68 -1.48 -8.47
C ARG A 81 -1.40 0.00 -8.72
N LEU A 82 -1.49 0.86 -7.70
CA LEU A 82 -1.12 2.28 -7.79
C LEU A 82 0.35 2.45 -8.23
N GLN A 83 1.26 1.63 -7.70
CA GLN A 83 2.66 1.65 -8.13
C GLN A 83 2.82 1.26 -9.60
N ASN A 84 2.12 0.23 -10.07
CA ASN A 84 2.14 -0.19 -11.46
C ASN A 84 1.58 0.91 -12.38
N LEU A 85 0.50 1.59 -11.98
CA LEU A 85 -0.06 2.73 -12.70
C LEU A 85 0.92 3.91 -12.76
N ARG A 86 1.66 4.16 -11.67
CA ARG A 86 2.74 5.17 -11.63
C ARG A 86 3.89 4.80 -12.57
N LYS A 87 4.33 3.53 -12.57
CA LYS A 87 5.37 3.03 -13.49
C LYS A 87 4.94 3.09 -14.95
N ALA A 88 3.65 2.89 -15.22
CA ALA A 88 3.05 3.02 -16.54
C ALA A 88 2.82 4.49 -16.98
N GLY A 89 3.18 5.48 -16.16
CA GLY A 89 3.01 6.90 -16.47
C GLY A 89 1.55 7.39 -16.42
N LYS A 90 0.62 6.56 -15.93
CA LYS A 90 -0.81 6.88 -15.84
C LYS A 90 -1.19 7.62 -14.57
N LEU A 91 -0.37 7.50 -13.52
CA LEU A 91 -0.60 8.17 -12.24
C LEU A 91 0.14 9.53 -12.21
N PRO A 92 -0.56 10.66 -11.98
CA PRO A 92 0.09 11.95 -11.86
C PRO A 92 0.98 12.01 -10.60
N LYS A 93 2.08 12.77 -10.69
CA LYS A 93 2.92 13.08 -9.53
C LYS A 93 2.22 14.13 -8.67
N LEU A 94 1.51 13.69 -7.64
CA LEU A 94 0.87 14.58 -6.66
C LEU A 94 1.90 15.04 -5.62
N GLY A 95 1.68 16.24 -5.07
CA GLY A 95 2.73 17.05 -4.46
C GLY A 95 2.62 17.33 -2.96
N ARG A 96 1.60 16.81 -2.25
CA ARG A 96 1.50 17.02 -0.80
C ARG A 96 1.99 15.79 -0.05
N ALA A 97 3.12 15.95 0.63
CA ALA A 97 3.49 15.07 1.74
C ALA A 97 3.06 15.79 3.02
N GLU A 98 1.97 15.34 3.65
CA GLU A 98 1.38 16.08 4.78
C GLU A 98 2.10 15.79 6.10
N SER A 99 2.68 14.60 6.26
CA SER A 99 3.36 14.25 7.52
C SER A 99 4.73 14.93 7.63
N ALA A 100 4.99 15.51 8.81
CA ALA A 100 6.29 16.11 9.16
C ALA A 100 7.42 15.07 9.06
N PRO A 101 8.61 15.46 8.59
CA PRO A 101 9.76 14.56 8.54
C PRO A 101 10.17 14.22 9.97
N SER A 102 10.07 12.94 10.35
CA SER A 102 10.69 12.43 11.56
C SER A 102 12.21 12.53 11.39
N VAL A 103 12.84 13.39 12.21
CA VAL A 103 14.30 13.47 12.29
C VAL A 103 14.77 12.24 13.07
N VAL A 104 15.51 11.36 12.39
CA VAL A 104 16.19 10.20 12.96
C VAL A 104 17.69 10.43 12.85
N GLU A 105 18.42 9.98 13.87
CA GLU A 105 19.87 10.05 13.88
C GLU A 105 20.45 9.08 12.84
N PRO A 106 21.63 9.35 12.27
CA PRO A 106 22.24 8.49 11.25
C PRO A 106 22.43 7.03 11.69
N GLU A 107 22.65 6.81 12.99
CA GLU A 107 22.78 5.47 13.57
C GLU A 107 21.45 4.71 13.57
N GLU A 108 20.34 5.42 13.84
CA GLU A 108 18.99 4.87 13.77
C GLU A 108 18.61 4.58 12.32
N GLU A 109 18.98 5.45 11.37
CA GLU A 109 18.77 5.20 9.93
C GLU A 109 19.50 3.93 9.48
N ARG A 110 20.77 3.73 9.88
CA ARG A 110 21.53 2.51 9.59
C ARG A 110 20.87 1.27 10.16
N PHE A 111 20.45 1.32 11.42
CA PHE A 111 19.77 0.21 12.07
C PHE A 111 18.45 -0.14 11.35
N LEU A 112 17.66 0.86 10.96
CA LEU A 112 16.44 0.63 10.18
C LEU A 112 16.73 -0.03 8.82
N ILE A 113 17.79 0.40 8.14
CA ILE A 113 18.21 -0.20 6.87
C ILE A 113 18.57 -1.68 7.08
N GLU A 114 19.34 -2.01 8.11
CA GLU A 114 19.71 -3.39 8.43
C GLU A 114 18.48 -4.26 8.71
N LEU A 115 17.50 -3.76 9.47
CA LEU A 115 16.26 -4.49 9.74
C LEU A 115 15.47 -4.77 8.45
N VAL A 116 15.30 -3.76 7.59
CA VAL A 116 14.56 -3.88 6.32
C VAL A 116 15.29 -4.80 5.35
N VAL A 117 16.59 -4.60 5.17
CA VAL A 117 17.45 -5.45 4.32
C VAL A 117 17.48 -6.88 4.85
N GLY A 118 17.51 -7.09 6.17
CA GLY A 118 17.43 -8.42 6.77
C GLY A 118 16.09 -9.11 6.50
N ALA A 119 14.98 -8.37 6.47
CA ALA A 119 13.64 -8.93 6.28
C ALA A 119 13.28 -9.22 4.82
N VAL A 120 13.71 -8.37 3.88
CA VAL A 120 13.34 -8.44 2.45
C VAL A 120 14.51 -8.34 1.47
N GLY A 121 15.75 -8.45 1.95
CA GLY A 121 16.96 -8.48 1.13
C GLY A 121 17.45 -7.13 0.62
N THR A 122 16.57 -6.22 0.18
CA THR A 122 16.98 -4.87 -0.29
C THR A 122 15.96 -3.79 0.04
N LEU A 123 16.38 -2.54 0.17
CA LEU A 123 15.48 -1.37 0.30
C LEU A 123 14.56 -1.18 -0.92
N GLY A 124 14.96 -1.71 -2.09
CA GLY A 124 14.12 -1.71 -3.29
C GLY A 124 12.93 -2.67 -3.20
N GLN A 125 13.00 -3.66 -2.31
CA GLN A 125 11.94 -4.65 -2.05
C GLN A 125 11.05 -4.29 -0.85
N ARG A 126 11.23 -3.09 -0.27
CA ARG A 126 10.45 -2.59 0.87
C ARG A 126 8.94 -2.68 0.68
N ASP A 127 8.43 -2.58 -0.54
CA ASP A 127 6.98 -2.62 -0.82
C ASP A 127 6.35 -3.96 -0.40
N GLN A 128 7.15 -5.02 -0.27
CA GLN A 128 6.72 -6.32 0.25
C GLN A 128 6.39 -6.30 1.75
N LEU A 129 6.88 -5.29 2.48
CA LEU A 129 6.64 -5.12 3.92
C LEU A 129 5.33 -4.41 4.24
N LEU A 130 4.69 -3.75 3.27
CA LEU A 130 3.44 -3.05 3.54
C LEU A 130 2.34 -4.04 3.98
N TYR A 131 1.81 -3.79 5.18
CA TYR A 131 0.76 -4.59 5.84
C TYR A 131 1.17 -6.05 6.08
N ASP A 132 2.47 -6.33 6.15
CA ASP A 132 3.01 -7.65 6.46
C ASP A 132 3.41 -7.75 7.94
N GLU A 133 3.21 -8.92 8.55
CA GLU A 133 3.57 -9.18 9.96
C GLU A 133 5.06 -8.92 10.22
N LYS A 134 5.93 -9.07 9.22
CA LYS A 134 7.36 -8.73 9.32
C LYS A 134 7.58 -7.25 9.53
N PHE A 135 6.74 -6.38 8.98
CA PHE A 135 6.89 -4.94 9.17
C PHE A 135 6.48 -4.53 10.57
N ASP A 136 5.44 -5.15 11.14
CA ASP A 136 5.08 -4.95 12.55
C ASP A 136 6.24 -5.36 13.48
N GLN A 137 6.94 -6.45 13.15
CA GLN A 137 8.15 -6.87 13.86
C GLN A 137 9.29 -5.84 13.72
N ILE A 138 9.49 -5.28 12.52
CA ILE A 138 10.49 -4.20 12.29
C ILE A 138 10.13 -2.97 13.12
N VAL A 139 8.85 -2.57 13.16
CA VAL A 139 8.38 -1.43 13.96
C VAL A 139 8.64 -1.68 15.44
N ALA A 140 8.31 -2.87 15.94
CA ALA A 140 8.55 -3.25 17.33
C ALA A 140 10.05 -3.26 17.66
N ALA A 141 10.89 -3.87 16.82
CA ALA A 141 12.33 -3.93 17.01
C ALA A 141 12.98 -2.53 16.96
N PHE A 142 12.58 -1.69 16.00
CA PHE A 142 13.09 -0.34 15.86
C PHE A 142 12.75 0.52 17.09
N ASN A 143 11.47 0.52 17.51
CA ASN A 143 11.04 1.27 18.69
C ASN A 143 11.68 0.73 19.98
N GLY A 144 11.82 -0.59 20.11
CA GLY A 144 12.47 -1.21 21.27
C GLY A 144 13.96 -0.86 21.39
N GLN A 145 14.68 -0.79 20.28
CA GLN A 145 16.11 -0.46 20.28
C GLN A 145 16.37 1.04 20.46
N THR A 146 15.55 1.90 19.84
CA THR A 146 15.76 3.36 19.82
C THR A 146 15.07 4.09 20.97
N GLY A 147 14.18 3.41 21.70
CA GLY A 147 13.31 4.02 22.71
C GLY A 147 12.24 4.94 22.12
N ARG A 148 12.06 4.95 20.79
CA ARG A 148 11.03 5.74 20.11
C ARG A 148 9.67 5.04 20.17
N SER A 149 8.63 5.77 19.83
CA SER A 149 7.27 5.25 19.64
C SER A 149 6.73 5.65 18.27
N LEU A 150 7.46 5.26 17.22
CA LEU A 150 7.04 5.54 15.85
C LEU A 150 5.88 4.63 15.45
N THR A 151 4.90 5.22 14.76
CA THR A 151 3.80 4.48 14.14
C THR A 151 4.30 3.76 12.88
N PRO A 152 3.60 2.69 12.42
CA PRO A 152 3.92 2.03 11.15
C PRO A 152 3.98 3.01 9.96
N HIS A 153 3.06 3.99 9.91
CA HIS A 153 3.07 5.05 8.91
C HIS A 153 4.37 5.86 8.93
N THR A 154 4.77 6.35 10.11
CA THR A 154 5.98 7.16 10.27
C THR A 154 7.23 6.38 9.91
N LEU A 155 7.32 5.12 10.34
CA LEU A 155 8.46 4.27 10.01
C LEU A 155 8.50 3.95 8.51
N TRP A 156 7.36 3.69 7.89
CA TRP A 156 7.27 3.47 6.44
C TRP A 156 7.80 4.67 5.66
N ARG A 157 7.43 5.89 6.07
CA ARG A 157 7.94 7.12 5.45
C ARG A 157 9.45 7.25 5.56
N LEU A 158 10.03 6.85 6.69
CA LEU A 158 11.48 6.82 6.86
C LEU A 158 12.13 5.82 5.89
N VAL A 159 11.61 4.59 5.81
CA VAL A 159 12.10 3.59 4.84
C VAL A 159 11.97 4.09 3.40
N ALA A 160 10.85 4.70 3.04
CA ALA A 160 10.61 5.26 1.71
C ALA A 160 11.54 6.44 1.38
N LYS A 161 11.95 7.24 2.39
CA LYS A 161 12.95 8.31 2.25
C LYS A 161 14.35 7.73 2.05
N LEU A 162 14.72 6.70 2.80
CA LEU A 162 16.05 6.07 2.75
C LEU A 162 16.29 5.28 1.46
N ALA A 163 15.21 4.88 0.77
CA ALA A 163 15.29 4.14 -0.48
C ALA A 163 15.30 5.02 -1.75
N LYS A 164 15.38 6.35 -1.60
CA LYS A 164 15.54 7.32 -2.69
C LYS A 164 17.01 7.62 -2.94
#